data_AF-A0A4Q2DBI6-F1
#
_entry.id   AF-A0A4Q2DBI6-F1
#
_cell.length_a   1.000
_cell.length_b   1.000
_cell.length_c   1.000
_cell.angle_alpha   90.00
_cell.angle_beta   90.00
_cell.angle_gamma   90.00
#
_symmetry.space_group_name_H-M   'P 1'
#
loop_
_entity.id
_entity.type
_entity.pdbx_description
1 polymer ?
#
loop_
_entity_poly.entity_id
_entity_poly.type
_entity_poly.pdbx_seq_one_letter_code
_entity_poly.pdbx_strand_id
1 'polypeptide(L)' 'MDAGRIASRDYQPTDDDVLRARLRTIGVQEHKFTSERAGLNNRYQWHLYDVGGAKSDRAAWVPYFDNVDALIFLA' A
#
# COMPACT_ATOMS: atom_id res chain seq x y z
N MET A 1 -7.43 -5.25 26.31
CA MET A 1 -8.31 -5.22 25.12
C MET A 1 -8.33 -3.79 24.62
N ASP A 2 -7.99 -3.56 23.36
CA ASP A 2 -7.92 -2.20 22.78
C ASP A 2 -9.30 -1.54 22.57
N ALA A 3 -10.38 -2.28 22.75
CA ALA A 3 -11.75 -1.80 22.56
C ALA A 3 -12.07 -0.52 23.34
N GLY A 4 -11.60 -0.39 24.59
CA GLY A 4 -11.83 0.82 25.38
C GLY A 4 -11.14 2.07 24.82
N ARG A 5 -9.93 1.91 24.28
CA ARG A 5 -9.16 2.99 23.64
C ARG A 5 -9.80 3.38 22.30
N ILE A 6 -10.15 2.40 21.46
CA ILE A 6 -10.74 2.60 20.13
C ILE A 6 -12.15 3.21 20.23
N ALA A 7 -12.92 2.88 21.27
CA ALA A 7 -14.27 3.40 21.47
C ALA A 7 -14.32 4.80 22.15
N SER A 8 -13.17 5.38 22.53
CA SER A 8 -13.14 6.70 23.15
C SER A 8 -13.49 7.81 22.17
N ARG A 9 -14.11 8.90 22.66
CA ARG A 9 -14.53 10.04 21.81
C ARG A 9 -13.35 10.84 21.24
N ASP A 10 -12.21 10.77 21.91
CA ASP A 10 -10.94 11.41 21.56
C ASP A 10 -9.95 10.43 20.94
N TYR A 11 -10.44 9.27 20.45
CA TYR A 11 -9.59 8.29 19.79
C TYR A 11 -8.85 8.88 18.58
N GLN A 12 -7.53 8.79 18.62
CA GLN A 12 -6.65 9.05 17.49
C GLN A 12 -5.96 7.74 17.08
N PRO A 13 -6.06 7.32 15.79
CA PRO A 13 -5.38 6.12 15.32
C PRO A 13 -3.87 6.20 15.49
N THR A 14 -3.27 5.12 15.98
CA THR A 14 -1.83 4.92 15.91
C THR A 14 -1.46 4.27 14.58
N ASP A 15 -0.19 4.31 14.20
CA ASP A 15 0.31 3.58 13.02
C ASP A 15 -0.06 2.09 13.10
N ASP A 16 0.03 1.54 14.31
CA ASP A 16 -0.34 0.16 14.66
C ASP A 16 -1.82 -0.16 14.42
N ASP A 17 -2.71 0.82 14.62
CA ASP A 17 -4.14 0.69 14.29
C ASP A 17 -4.36 0.74 12.78
N VAL A 18 -3.67 1.67 12.10
CA VAL A 18 -3.76 1.85 10.65
C VAL A 18 -3.28 0.58 9.94
N LEU A 19 -2.16 0.00 10.37
CA LEU A 19 -1.62 -1.25 9.81
C LEU A 19 -2.56 -2.45 10.00
N ARG A 20 -3.36 -2.46 11.07
CA ARG A 20 -4.32 -3.55 11.36
C ARG A 20 -5.70 -3.30 10.76
N ALA A 21 -5.99 -2.09 10.27
CA ALA A 21 -7.26 -1.75 9.67
C ALA A 21 -7.42 -2.48 8.33
N ARG A 22 -8.46 -3.30 8.21
CA ARG A 22 -8.78 -3.99 6.95
C ARG A 22 -9.64 -3.11 6.06
N LEU A 23 -8.99 -2.27 5.26
CA LEU A 23 -9.63 -1.47 4.22
C LEU A 23 -9.43 -2.12 2.86
N ARG A 24 -10.49 -2.14 2.04
CA ARG A 24 -10.36 -2.62 0.65
C ARG A 24 -9.83 -1.48 -0.21
N THR A 25 -8.74 -1.73 -0.92
CA THR A 25 -8.28 -0.86 -2.00
C THR A 25 -9.32 -0.85 -3.12
N ILE A 26 -9.68 0.34 -3.60
CA ILE A 26 -10.57 0.55 -4.76
C ILE A 26 -9.73 1.17 -5.87
N GLY A 27 -9.74 0.56 -7.04
CA GLY A 27 -8.93 1.00 -8.17
C GLY A 27 -7.43 0.79 -7.95
N VAL A 28 -6.62 1.67 -8.53
CA VAL A 28 -5.16 1.61 -8.48
C VAL A 28 -4.62 2.72 -7.58
N GLN A 29 -3.77 2.38 -6.62
CA GLN A 29 -3.06 3.32 -5.75
C GLN A 29 -1.57 3.32 -6.10
N GLU A 30 -0.99 4.51 -6.29
CA GLU A 30 0.43 4.69 -6.62
C GLU A 30 1.20 5.25 -5.42
N HIS A 31 2.35 4.65 -5.11
CA HIS A 31 3.25 5.13 -4.06
C HIS A 31 4.67 5.28 -4.64
N LYS A 32 5.24 6.48 -4.49
CA LYS A 32 6.61 6.80 -4.93
C LYS A 32 7.49 7.06 -3.72
N PHE A 33 8.58 6.33 -3.59
CA PHE A 33 9.53 6.55 -2.50
C PHE A 33 10.96 6.30 -2.96
N THR A 34 11.91 7.01 -2.34
CA THR A 34 13.34 6.79 -2.58
C THR A 34 13.90 5.97 -1.44
N SER A 35 14.56 4.86 -1.74
CA SER A 35 15.31 4.10 -0.74
C SER A 35 16.77 4.55 -0.76
N GLU A 36 17.26 4.99 0.39
CA GLU A 36 18.70 5.08 0.63
C GLU A 36 19.16 3.74 1.19
N ARG A 37 19.74 2.88 0.33
CA ARG A 37 20.40 1.67 0.84
C ARG A 37 21.70 2.10 1.52
N ALA A 38 21.75 2.01 2.84
CA ALA A 38 22.96 2.30 3.60
C ALA A 38 24.16 1.53 3.01
N GLY A 39 25.19 2.27 2.56
CA GLY A 39 26.43 1.71 2.00
C GLY A 39 26.54 1.70 0.47
N LEU A 40 25.47 1.99 -0.27
CA LEU A 40 25.54 2.23 -1.72
C LEU A 40 25.14 3.68 -1.96
N ASN A 41 26.02 4.49 -2.57
CA ASN A 41 25.74 5.88 -2.97
C ASN A 41 24.66 6.00 -4.07
N ASN A 42 23.85 4.95 -4.26
CA ASN A 42 22.84 4.86 -5.28
C ASN A 42 21.46 4.96 -4.63
N ARG A 43 20.76 6.06 -4.92
CA ARG A 43 19.37 6.28 -4.53
C ARG A 43 18.48 5.55 -5.54
N TYR A 44 17.73 4.56 -5.07
CA TYR A 44 16.76 3.86 -5.92
C TYR A 44 15.39 4.51 -5.74
N GLN A 45 14.81 4.97 -6.84
CA GLN A 45 13.43 5.42 -6.88
C GLN A 45 12.52 4.21 -7.10
N TRP A 46 11.55 4.03 -6.20
CA TRP A 46 10.57 2.96 -6.26
C TRP A 46 9.21 3.53 -6.65
N HIS A 47 8.55 2.83 -7.56
CA HIS A 47 7.16 3.06 -7.97
C HIS A 47 6.37 1.79 -7.62
N LEU A 48 5.51 1.88 -6.60
CA LEU A 48 4.68 0.77 -6.14
C LEU A 48 3.22 1.02 -6.51
N TYR A 49 2.61 0.07 -7.20
CA TYR A 49 1.20 0.08 -7.55
C TYR A 49 0.46 -0.99 -6.74
N ASP A 50 -0.52 -0.58 -5.93
CA ASP A 50 -1.48 -1.49 -5.29
C ASP A 50 -2.77 -1.48 -6.09
N VAL A 51 -3.11 -2.64 -6.65
CA VAL A 51 -4.25 -2.81 -7.55
C VAL A 51 -5.36 -3.57 -6.81
N GLY A 52 -6.35 -2.81 -6.35
CA GLY A 52 -7.59 -3.33 -5.78
C GLY A 52 -8.68 -3.50 -6.82
N GLY A 53 -9.80 -4.09 -6.42
CA GLY A 53 -11.01 -4.19 -7.23
C GLY A 53 -11.55 -5.60 -7.43
N ALA A 54 -12.78 -5.69 -7.92
CA ALA A 54 -13.40 -6.95 -8.28
C ALA A 54 -12.80 -7.48 -9.61
N LYS A 55 -13.14 -8.73 -9.97
CA LYS A 55 -12.64 -9.34 -11.22
C LYS A 55 -12.95 -8.49 -12.47
N SER A 56 -14.03 -7.70 -12.45
CA SER A 56 -14.44 -6.77 -13.51
C SER A 56 -13.46 -5.61 -13.72
N ASP A 57 -12.72 -5.23 -12.67
CA ASP A 57 -11.93 -3.98 -12.67
C ASP A 57 -10.50 -4.23 -13.15
N ARG A 58 -10.13 -5.49 -13.39
CA ARG A 58 -8.77 -5.90 -13.82
C ARG A 58 -8.33 -5.26 -15.14
N ALA A 59 -9.27 -4.91 -16.01
CA ALA A 59 -8.95 -4.20 -17.26
C ALA A 59 -8.33 -2.82 -16.98
N ALA A 60 -8.68 -2.17 -15.87
CA ALA A 60 -8.10 -0.89 -15.47
C ALA A 60 -6.63 -1.01 -15.03
N TRP A 61 -6.14 -2.22 -14.77
CA TRP A 61 -4.77 -2.43 -14.30
C TRP A 61 -3.76 -2.41 -15.45
N VAL A 62 -4.17 -2.75 -16.67
CA VAL A 62 -3.27 -2.95 -17.83
C VAL A 62 -2.24 -1.83 -18.02
N PRO A 63 -2.60 -0.53 -17.94
CA PRO A 63 -1.62 0.56 -18.12
C PRO A 63 -0.51 0.60 -17.05
N TYR A 64 -0.74 0.00 -15.88
CA TYR A 64 0.17 0.02 -14.74
C TYR A 64 1.11 -1.20 -14.70
N PHE A 65 0.94 -2.13 -15.63
CA PHE A 65 1.81 -3.31 -15.77
C PHE A 65 2.94 -3.10 -16.80
N ASP A 66 2.98 -1.94 -17.47
CA ASP A 66 4.04 -1.64 -18.43
C ASP A 66 5.37 -1.37 -17.71
N ASN A 67 6.43 -2.05 -18.12
CA ASN A 67 7.79 -1.96 -17.56
C ASN A 67 7.88 -2.20 -16.03
N VAL A 68 7.06 -3.10 -15.48
CA VAL A 68 7.18 -3.49 -14.06
C VAL A 68 8.40 -4.38 -13.85
N ASP A 69 9.28 -4.00 -12.91
CA ASP A 69 10.48 -4.77 -12.56
C ASP A 69 10.16 -6.04 -11.75
N ALA A 70 9.08 -6.03 -10.94
CA ALA A 70 8.73 -7.14 -10.06
C ALA A 70 7.23 -7.18 -9.73
N LEU A 71 6.70 -8.39 -9.51
CA LEU A 71 5.34 -8.65 -9.05
C LEU A 71 5.35 -9.32 -7.68
N ILE A 72 4.51 -8.85 -6.77
CA ILE A 72 4.34 -9.40 -5.42
C ILE A 72 2.93 -9.99 -5.32
N PHE A 73 2.84 -11.31 -5.15
CA PHE A 73 1.59 -12.01 -4.87
C PHE A 73 1.49 -12.26 -3.36
N LEU A 74 0.37 -11.85 -2.76
CA LEU A 74 0.04 -12.12 -1.37
C LEU A 74 -1.02 -13.24 -1.33
N ALA A 75 -0.75 -14.31 -0.59
CA ALA A 75 -1.60 -15.50 -0.46
C ALA A 75 -2.09 -15.67 0.98
#